data_AF-A0A1D2SQP5-F1
#
_entry.id   AF-A0A1D2SQP5-F1
#
_cell.length_a   1.000
_cell.length_b   1.000
_cell.length_c   1.000
_cell.angle_alpha   90.00
_cell.angle_beta   90.00
_cell.angle_gamma   90.00
#
_symmetry.space_group_name_H-M   'P 1'
#
loop_
_entity.id
_entity.type
_entity.pdbx_description
1 polymer ?
#
loop_
_entity_poly.entity_id
_entity_poly.type
_entity_poly.pdbx_seq_one_letter_code
_entity_poly.pdbx_strand_id
1 'polypeptide(L)' 'MRQYIDCREFPSEMKCTVAIAADTEKELIDAAVQHAVAVHGEKDTPAFRAEVKKAIHSGTPPA' A
#
# COMPACT_ATOMS: atom_id res chain seq x y z
N MET A 1 0.91 -9.89 -13.15
CA MET A 1 0.85 -10.79 -11.97
C MET A 1 0.11 -10.02 -10.92
N ARG A 2 -0.99 -10.55 -10.36
CA ARG A 2 -1.74 -9.82 -9.32
C ARG A 2 -0.83 -9.64 -8.09
N GLN A 3 -0.76 -8.42 -7.57
CA GLN A 3 -0.01 -8.06 -6.37
C GLN A 3 -0.87 -7.18 -5.48
N TYR A 4 -0.60 -7.15 -4.18
CA TYR A 4 -1.37 -6.33 -3.25
C TYR A 4 -0.53 -5.78 -2.10
N ILE A 5 -1.04 -4.71 -1.49
CA ILE A 5 -0.61 -4.15 -0.21
C ILE A 5 -1.85 -4.13 0.68
N ASP A 6 -1.72 -4.69 1.88
CA ASP A 6 -2.81 -4.74 2.85
C ASP A 6 -2.55 -3.73 3.98
N CYS A 7 -3.38 -2.70 4.06
CA CYS A 7 -3.21 -1.66 5.07
C CYS A 7 -3.50 -2.20 6.50
N ARG A 8 -4.19 -3.34 6.62
CA ARG A 8 -4.48 -4.00 7.91
C ARG A 8 -3.22 -4.54 8.59
N GLU A 9 -2.14 -4.74 7.85
CA GLU A 9 -0.88 -5.27 8.40
C GLU A 9 -0.07 -4.22 9.18
N PHE A 10 -0.42 -2.95 9.05
CA PHE A 10 0.28 -1.86 9.71
C PHE A 10 -0.48 -1.42 10.96
N PRO A 11 0.18 -1.33 12.13
CA PRO A 11 -0.41 -0.72 13.31
C PRO A 11 -0.56 0.79 13.05
N SER A 12 -1.72 1.19 12.53
CA SER A 12 -2.07 2.59 12.26
C SER A 12 -3.22 3.03 13.15
N GLU A 13 -3.20 4.29 13.58
CA GLU A 13 -4.34 4.91 14.29
C GLU A 13 -5.61 4.94 13.41
N MET A 14 -5.42 5.01 12.08
CA MET A 14 -6.49 5.11 11.11
C MET A 14 -7.30 3.80 10.94
N LYS A 15 -6.81 2.65 11.44
CA LYS A 15 -7.50 1.35 11.42
C LYS A 15 -8.13 1.01 10.06
N CYS A 16 -7.38 1.22 9.00
CA CYS A 16 -7.86 1.00 7.64
C CYS A 16 -8.19 -0.47 7.40
N THR A 17 -9.34 -0.75 6.78
CA THR A 17 -9.76 -2.10 6.36
C THR A 17 -9.52 -2.33 4.86
N VAL A 18 -8.63 -1.54 4.26
CA VAL A 18 -8.42 -1.56 2.80
C VAL A 18 -7.22 -2.42 2.44
N ALA A 19 -7.38 -3.21 1.40
CA ALA A 19 -6.29 -3.85 0.67
C ALA A 19 -6.33 -3.35 -0.78
N ILE A 20 -5.19 -2.92 -1.29
CA ILE A 20 -5.05 -2.34 -2.63
C ILE A 20 -4.32 -3.36 -3.49
N ALA A 21 -4.85 -3.65 -4.67
CA ALA A 21 -4.26 -4.65 -5.55
C ALA A 21 -4.23 -4.20 -7.01
N ALA A 22 -3.10 -4.44 -7.68
CA ALA A 22 -2.87 -4.09 -9.08
C ALA A 22 -2.04 -5.17 -9.80
N ASP A 23 -1.98 -5.08 -11.13
CA ASP A 23 -1.25 -6.04 -11.96
C ASP A 23 0.23 -5.67 -12.17
N THR A 24 0.59 -4.42 -11.87
CA THR A 24 1.96 -3.90 -11.91
C THR A 24 2.38 -3.31 -10.57
N GLU A 25 3.68 -3.40 -10.26
CA GLU A 25 4.25 -2.82 -9.04
C GLU A 25 4.07 -1.30 -9.01
N LYS A 26 4.23 -0.64 -10.16
CA LYS A 26 4.11 0.82 -10.26
C LYS A 26 2.71 1.31 -9.89
N GLU A 27 1.67 0.72 -10.48
CA GLU A 27 0.28 1.08 -10.17
C GLU A 27 -0.05 0.83 -8.70
N LEU A 28 0.44 -0.29 -8.16
CA LEU A 28 0.24 -0.65 -6.77
C LEU A 28 0.87 0.37 -5.80
N ILE A 29 2.14 0.72 -6.03
CA ILE A 29 2.85 1.71 -5.21
C ILE A 29 2.18 3.07 -5.33
N ASP A 30 1.83 3.51 -6.55
CA ASP A 30 1.18 4.81 -6.75
C ASP A 30 -0.14 4.91 -5.97
N ALA A 31 -0.99 3.87 -6.04
CA ALA A 31 -2.25 3.84 -5.32
C ALA A 31 -2.08 3.75 -3.79
N ALA A 32 -1.16 2.91 -3.31
CA ALA A 32 -0.87 2.77 -1.89
C ALA A 32 -0.29 4.05 -1.28
N VAL A 33 0.61 4.74 -2.00
CA VAL A 33 1.17 6.03 -1.57
C VAL A 33 0.10 7.10 -1.55
N GLN A 34 -0.80 7.16 -2.54
CA GLN A 34 -1.92 8.09 -2.53
C GLN A 34 -2.82 7.88 -1.30
N HIS A 35 -3.12 6.62 -0.95
CA HIS A 35 -3.86 6.31 0.27
C HIS A 35 -3.10 6.77 1.53
N ALA A 36 -1.82 6.46 1.63
CA ALA A 36 -0.98 6.85 2.76
C ALA A 36 -0.92 8.38 2.94
N VAL A 37 -0.75 9.14 1.85
CA VAL A 37 -0.74 10.61 1.90
C VAL A 37 -2.09 11.17 2.31
N ALA A 38 -3.17 10.71 1.68
CA ALA A 38 -4.50 11.27 1.88
C ALA A 38 -5.14 10.89 3.23
N VAL A 39 -4.86 9.68 3.72
CA VAL A 39 -5.50 9.12 4.91
C VAL A 39 -4.58 9.17 6.13
N HIS A 40 -3.28 8.89 5.96
CA HIS A 40 -2.32 8.84 7.07
C HIS A 40 -1.44 10.10 7.15
N GLY A 41 -1.57 11.05 6.22
CA GLY A 41 -0.79 12.28 6.20
C GLY A 41 0.70 12.07 5.88
N GLU A 42 1.05 10.89 5.34
CA GLU A 42 2.42 10.58 4.93
C GLU A 42 2.90 11.51 3.81
N LYS A 43 4.22 11.61 3.65
CA LYS A 43 4.81 12.40 2.55
C LYS A 43 5.23 11.49 1.40
N ASP A 44 4.76 11.82 0.20
CA ASP A 44 5.23 11.17 -1.01
C ASP A 44 6.71 11.54 -1.28
N THR A 45 7.60 10.64 -0.86
CA THR A 45 9.04 10.77 -1.03
C THR A 45 9.62 9.49 -1.62
N PRO A 46 10.78 9.54 -2.31
CA PRO A 46 11.43 8.35 -2.83
C PRO A 46 11.73 7.30 -1.75
N ALA A 47 12.10 7.74 -0.55
CA ALA A 47 12.35 6.85 0.58
C ALA A 47 11.07 6.15 1.04
N PHE A 48 9.97 6.90 1.19
CA PHE A 48 8.68 6.32 1.56
C PHE A 48 8.17 5.33 0.50
N ARG A 49 8.30 5.66 -0.79
CA ARG A 49 7.97 4.73 -1.89
C ARG A 49 8.77 3.44 -1.84
N ALA A 50 10.05 3.51 -1.45
CA ALA A 50 10.89 2.33 -1.27
C ALA A 50 10.45 1.48 -0.07
N GLU A 51 9.96 2.10 1.01
CA GLU A 51 9.36 1.36 2.14
C GLU A 51 8.03 0.69 1.74
N VAL A 52 7.13 1.42 1.07
CA VAL A 52 5.85 0.87 0.57
C VAL A 52 6.08 -0.33 -0.36
N LYS A 53 7.14 -0.29 -1.18
CA LYS A 53 7.51 -1.43 -2.03
C LYS A 53 7.83 -2.71 -1.25
N LYS A 54 8.36 -2.61 -0.03
CA LYS A 54 8.65 -3.79 0.82
C LYS A 54 7.39 -4.46 1.36
N ALA A 55 6.25 -3.76 1.31
CA ALA A 55 4.94 -4.26 1.75
C ALA A 55 4.18 -5.06 0.69
N ILE A 56 4.76 -5.26 -0.50
CA ILE A 56 4.07 -5.92 -1.60
C ILE A 56 4.04 -7.42 -1.39
N HIS A 57 2.84 -7.97 -1.49
CA HIS A 57 2.56 -9.39 -1.53
C HIS A 57 2.15 -9.83 -2.93
N SER A 58 2.47 -11.08 -3.28
CA SER A 58 2.01 -11.70 -4.52
C SER A 58 0.62 -12.31 -4.34
N GLY A 59 -0.22 -12.22 -5.37
CA GLY A 59 -1.55 -12.82 -5.41
C GLY A 59 -2.66 -11.85 -5.01
N THR A 60 -3.62 -12.36 -4.23
CA THR A 60 -4.85 -11.65 -3.83
C THR A 60 -4.86 -11.52 -2.30
N PRO A 61 -5.30 -10.38 -1.74
CA PRO A 61 -5.40 -10.22 -0.29
C PRO A 61 -6.34 -11.26 0.33
N PRO A 62 -6.08 -11.69 1.59
CA PRO A 62 -7.00 -12.53 2.33
C PRO A 62 -8.33 -11.81 2.56
N ALA A 63 -9.42 -12.57 2.64
CA ALA A 63 -10.76 -12.05 2.96
C ALA A 63 -10.75 -11.39 4.36
#